data_AF-A0A6N8UVV0-F1
#
_entry.id   AF-A0A6N8UVV0-F1
#
_cell.length_a   1.000
_cell.length_b   1.000
_cell.length_c   1.000
_cell.angle_alpha   90.00
_cell.angle_beta   90.00
_cell.angle_gamma   90.00
#
_symmetry.space_group_name_H-M   'P 1'
#
loop_
_entity.id
_entity.type
_entity.pdbx_description
1 polymer ?
#
loop_
_entity_poly.entity_id
_entity_poly.type
_entity_poly.pdbx_seq_one_letter_code
_entity_poly.pdbx_strand_id
1 'polypeptide(L)'
;MVPLGDRYHFLMVMAPAVAGSEVGEAYARQLREVEEMMHWMRRDGTLAPDVPIDWAVLIVDSLIYAAWTAVRDGSVAPRHAASLACRTFLSGLSRGG
;
A
#
# COMPACT_ATOMS: atom_id res chain seq x y z
N MET A 1 -10.28 -19.72 -1.93
CA MET A 1 -9.76 -18.38 -2.28
C MET A 1 -10.73 -17.37 -1.74
N VAL A 2 -10.30 -16.47 -0.87
CA VAL A 2 -11.12 -15.33 -0.47
C VAL A 2 -10.98 -14.29 -1.60
N PRO A 3 -12.07 -13.86 -2.26
CA PRO A 3 -11.99 -12.88 -3.34
C PRO A 3 -11.36 -11.58 -2.83
N LEU A 4 -10.62 -10.89 -3.69
CA LEU A 4 -10.06 -9.56 -3.39
C LEU A 4 -11.16 -8.58 -2.89
N GLY A 5 -12.39 -8.77 -3.36
CA GLY A 5 -13.60 -8.07 -2.90
C GLY A 5 -13.90 -8.25 -1.40
N ASP A 6 -13.66 -9.42 -0.81
CA ASP A 6 -13.88 -9.65 0.63
C ASP A 6 -12.84 -8.92 1.49
N ARG A 7 -11.64 -8.70 0.94
CA ARG A 7 -10.59 -7.91 1.61
C ARG A 7 -10.87 -6.42 1.54
N TYR A 8 -11.31 -5.91 0.38
CA TYR A 8 -11.81 -4.54 0.27
C TYR A 8 -13.07 -4.32 1.11
N HIS A 9 -13.96 -5.31 1.17
CA HIS A 9 -15.12 -5.31 2.05
C HIS A 9 -14.69 -5.30 3.53
N PHE A 10 -13.72 -6.12 3.94
CA PHE A 10 -13.18 -6.11 5.29
C PHE A 10 -12.58 -4.75 5.67
N LEU A 11 -11.78 -4.13 4.80
CA LEU A 11 -11.21 -2.80 5.04
C LEU A 11 -12.31 -1.72 5.14
N MET A 12 -13.33 -1.80 4.29
CA MET A 12 -14.47 -0.90 4.29
C MET A 12 -15.41 -1.09 5.50
N VAL A 13 -15.56 -2.32 5.99
CA VAL A 13 -16.39 -2.69 7.16
C VAL A 13 -15.66 -2.40 8.48
N MET A 14 -14.33 -2.54 8.51
CA MET A 14 -13.53 -2.26 9.71
C MET A 14 -13.23 -0.77 9.88
N ALA A 15 -13.22 0.03 8.81
CA ALA A 15 -12.91 1.46 8.89
C ALA A 15 -13.80 2.23 9.91
N PRO A 16 -15.14 2.02 9.97
CA PRO A 16 -15.97 2.58 11.05
C PRO A 16 -15.70 1.94 12.41
N ALA A 17 -15.40 0.63 12.46
CA ALA A 17 -15.19 -0.11 13.70
C ALA A 17 -13.87 0.24 14.41
N VAL A 18 -12.88 0.75 13.69
CA VAL A 18 -11.58 1.18 14.24
C VAL A 18 -11.45 2.69 14.38
N ALA A 19 -12.42 3.47 13.88
CA ALA A 19 -12.40 4.93 13.99
C ALA A 19 -12.37 5.37 15.48
N GLY A 20 -11.40 6.20 15.85
CA GLY A 20 -11.20 6.64 17.24
C GLY A 20 -10.59 5.60 18.19
N SER A 21 -10.21 4.41 17.67
CA SER A 21 -9.39 3.44 18.40
C SER A 21 -7.91 3.69 18.15
N GLU A 22 -7.05 3.19 19.06
CA GLU A 22 -5.59 3.22 18.89
C GLU A 22 -5.13 2.62 17.55
N VAL A 23 -5.80 1.55 17.11
CA VAL A 23 -5.51 0.90 15.81
C VAL A 23 -5.86 1.82 14.64
N GLY A 24 -7.00 2.50 14.70
CA GLY A 24 -7.41 3.46 13.67
C GLY A 24 -6.51 4.69 13.62
N GLU A 25 -6.07 5.19 14.77
CA GLU A 25 -5.14 6.32 14.86
C GLU A 25 -3.75 5.96 14.32
N ALA A 26 -3.24 4.77 14.67
CA ALA A 26 -1.99 4.25 14.14
C ALA A 26 -2.05 4.07 12.61
N TYR A 27 -3.17 3.56 12.10
CA TYR A 27 -3.39 3.43 10.66
C TYR A 27 -3.47 4.78 9.96
N ALA A 28 -4.20 5.74 10.52
CA ALA A 28 -4.27 7.10 9.98
C ALA A 28 -2.89 7.79 9.99
N ARG A 29 -2.06 7.54 11.01
CA ARG A 29 -0.67 8.01 11.05
C ARG A 29 0.16 7.38 9.93
N GLN A 30 0.06 6.06 9.73
CA GLN A 30 0.74 5.38 8.64
C GLN A 30 0.38 5.98 7.27
N LEU A 31 -0.90 6.24 7.02
CA LEU A 31 -1.33 6.85 5.75
C LEU A 31 -0.75 8.25 5.53
N ARG A 32 -0.67 9.08 6.58
CA ARG A 32 -0.03 10.40 6.51
C ARG A 32 1.46 10.30 6.21
N GLU A 33 2.18 9.38 6.85
CA GLU A 33 3.60 9.15 6.59
C GLU A 33 3.85 8.71 5.13
N VAL A 34 2.96 7.86 4.59
CA VAL A 34 3.01 7.47 3.17
C VAL A 34 2.71 8.65 2.25
N GLU A 35 1.72 9.49 2.57
CA GLU A 35 1.39 10.69 1.81
C GLU A 35 2.56 11.68 1.75
N GLU A 36 3.22 11.93 2.88
CA GLU A 36 4.43 12.77 2.96
C GLU A 36 5.55 12.20 2.06
N MET A 37 5.72 10.87 2.06
CA MET A 37 6.65 10.19 1.16
C MET A 37 6.26 10.39 -0.31
N MET A 38 4.99 10.29 -0.67
CA MET A 38 4.54 10.52 -2.07
C MET A 38 4.79 11.96 -2.52
N HIS A 39 4.59 12.94 -1.64
CA HIS A 39 4.94 14.33 -1.92
C HIS A 39 6.44 14.54 -2.09
N TRP A 40 7.27 13.88 -1.27
CA TRP A 40 8.72 13.90 -1.46
C TRP A 40 9.12 13.28 -2.81
N MET A 41 8.58 12.10 -3.14
CA MET A 41 8.87 11.41 -4.41
C MET A 41 8.45 12.22 -5.64
N ARG A 42 7.37 12.99 -5.56
CA ARG A 42 6.97 13.94 -6.63
C ARG A 42 7.99 15.06 -6.80
N ARG A 43 8.44 15.66 -5.69
CA ARG A 43 9.42 16.76 -5.73
C ARG A 43 10.76 16.31 -6.31
N ASP A 44 11.15 15.07 -6.03
CA ASP A 44 12.39 14.45 -6.53
C ASP A 44 12.24 13.83 -7.94
N GLY A 45 11.04 13.90 -8.54
CA GLY A 45 10.78 13.39 -9.89
C GLY A 45 10.66 11.87 -10.01
N THR A 46 10.71 11.13 -8.89
CA THR A 46 10.48 9.68 -8.87
C THR A 46 9.02 9.32 -9.14
N LEU A 47 8.08 10.13 -8.63
CA LEU A 47 6.65 9.98 -8.91
C LEU A 47 6.23 10.88 -10.08
N ALA A 48 5.58 10.30 -11.08
CA ALA A 48 5.14 11.04 -12.25
C ALA A 48 4.15 12.17 -11.89
N PRO A 49 4.26 13.35 -12.52
CA PRO A 49 3.52 14.55 -12.12
C PRO A 49 2.01 14.45 -12.38
N ASP A 50 1.57 13.55 -13.25
CA ASP A 50 0.17 13.30 -13.60
C ASP A 50 -0.52 12.27 -12.69
N VAL A 51 0.24 11.47 -11.93
CA VAL A 51 -0.32 10.51 -10.98
C VAL A 51 -0.90 11.25 -9.78
N PRO A 52 -2.15 11.03 -9.35
CA PRO A 52 -2.67 11.64 -8.11
C PRO A 52 -1.96 11.12 -6.85
N ILE A 53 -1.74 11.97 -5.85
CA ILE A 53 -1.11 11.55 -4.58
C ILE A 53 -1.95 10.48 -3.87
N ASP A 54 -3.25 10.70 -3.74
CA ASP A 54 -4.18 9.75 -3.09
C ASP A 54 -4.15 8.37 -3.76
N TRP A 55 -4.01 8.34 -5.09
CA TRP A 55 -3.85 7.10 -5.84
C TRP A 55 -2.54 6.41 -5.45
N ALA A 56 -1.43 7.14 -5.41
CA ALA A 56 -0.14 6.58 -5.04
C ALA A 56 -0.14 6.04 -3.59
N VAL A 57 -0.76 6.77 -2.65
CA VAL A 57 -0.96 6.31 -1.26
C VAL A 57 -1.76 5.01 -1.21
N LEU A 58 -2.88 4.93 -1.95
CA LEU A 58 -3.72 3.74 -2.03
C LEU A 58 -2.96 2.52 -2.57
N ILE A 59 -2.11 2.73 -3.58
CA ILE A 59 -1.30 1.65 -4.16
C ILE A 59 -0.25 1.15 -3.16
N VAL A 60 0.44 2.05 -2.45
CA VAL A 60 1.41 1.65 -1.42
C VAL A 60 0.73 0.84 -0.31
N ASP A 61 -0.42 1.30 0.21
CA ASP A 61 -1.18 0.57 1.23
C ASP A 61 -1.61 -0.83 0.73
N SER A 62 -2.12 -0.89 -0.50
CA SER A 62 -2.50 -2.16 -1.14
C SER A 62 -1.31 -3.12 -1.27
N LEU A 63 -0.11 -2.62 -1.60
CA LEU A 63 1.11 -3.42 -1.72
C LEU A 63 1.60 -3.93 -0.37
N ILE A 64 1.45 -3.16 0.71
CA ILE A 64 1.76 -3.62 2.08
C ILE A 64 0.87 -4.82 2.44
N TYR A 65 -0.44 -4.72 2.18
CA TYR A 65 -1.37 -5.82 2.42
C TYR A 65 -1.08 -7.04 1.54
N ALA A 66 -0.73 -6.83 0.27
CA ALA A 66 -0.35 -7.91 -0.65
C ALA A 66 0.91 -8.63 -0.18
N ALA A 67 1.94 -7.88 0.21
CA ALA A 67 3.19 -8.42 0.75
C ALA A 67 2.95 -9.23 2.03
N TRP A 68 2.16 -8.70 2.98
CA TRP A 68 1.80 -9.40 4.21
C TRP A 68 1.10 -10.73 3.93
N THR A 69 0.14 -10.75 2.99
CA THR A 69 -0.55 -11.98 2.62
C THR A 69 0.33 -12.98 1.91
N ALA A 70 1.19 -12.54 0.99
CA ALA A 70 2.11 -13.43 0.29
C ALA A 70 3.10 -14.10 1.26
N VAL A 71 3.53 -13.38 2.30
CA VAL A 71 4.35 -13.93 3.38
C VAL A 71 3.57 -14.94 4.22
N ARG A 72 2.37 -14.58 4.67
CA ARG A 72 1.51 -15.46 5.48
C ARG A 72 1.19 -16.77 4.76
N ASP A 73 0.91 -16.69 3.46
CA ASP A 73 0.53 -17.83 2.64
C ASP A 73 1.75 -18.63 2.14
N GLY A 74 2.97 -18.21 2.49
CA GLY A 74 4.23 -18.90 2.15
C GLY A 74 4.68 -18.75 0.70
N SER A 75 4.02 -17.92 -0.11
CA SER A 75 4.36 -17.70 -1.52
C SER A 75 5.53 -16.73 -1.70
N VAL A 76 5.82 -15.90 -0.70
CA VAL A 76 6.96 -14.98 -0.68
C VAL A 76 7.69 -15.08 0.66
N ALA A 77 9.02 -15.22 0.64
CA ALA A 77 9.81 -15.19 1.87
C ALA A 77 9.78 -13.78 2.51
N PRO A 78 9.70 -13.63 3.85
CA PRO A 78 9.62 -12.33 4.53
C PRO A 78 10.67 -11.32 4.06
N ARG A 79 11.93 -11.76 3.91
CA ARG A 79 13.05 -10.94 3.45
C ARG A 79 12.91 -10.39 2.03
N HIS A 80 12.05 -10.97 1.20
CA HIS A 80 11.84 -10.54 -0.19
C HIS A 80 10.59 -9.67 -0.36
N ALA A 81 9.70 -9.65 0.64
CA ALA A 81 8.38 -9.02 0.51
C ALA A 81 8.48 -7.50 0.30
N ALA A 82 9.30 -6.82 1.10
CA ALA A 82 9.51 -5.37 0.98
C ALA A 82 10.13 -4.98 -0.37
N SER A 83 11.19 -5.69 -0.79
CA SER A 83 11.83 -5.44 -2.09
C SER A 83 10.86 -5.66 -3.26
N LEU A 84 10.01 -6.69 -3.18
CA LEU A 84 9.01 -6.96 -4.20
C LEU A 84 7.93 -5.86 -4.26
N ALA A 85 7.46 -5.39 -3.12
CA ALA A 85 6.51 -4.28 -3.04
C ALA A 85 7.11 -3.00 -3.64
N CYS A 86 8.32 -2.60 -3.22
CA CYS A 86 8.98 -1.40 -3.74
C CYS A 86 9.24 -1.49 -5.25
N ARG A 87 9.71 -2.65 -5.75
CA ARG A 87 9.89 -2.84 -7.19
C ARG A 87 8.57 -2.73 -7.94
N THR A 88 7.51 -3.36 -7.42
CA THR A 88 6.16 -3.26 -8.03
C THR A 88 5.67 -1.82 -8.06
N PHE A 89 5.90 -1.05 -7.00
CA PHE A 89 5.52 0.37 -6.95
C PHE A 89 6.31 1.20 -7.97
N LEU A 90 7.63 1.07 -7.99
CA LEU A 90 8.52 1.90 -8.81
C LEU A 90 8.50 1.53 -10.29
N SER A 91 8.19 0.27 -10.64
CA SER A 91 8.26 -0.22 -12.01
C SER A 91 6.93 -0.78 -12.54
N GLY A 92 5.86 -0.76 -11.76
CA GLY A 92 4.47 -1.03 -12.18
C GLY A 92 4.15 -2.42 -12.75
N LEU A 93 5.09 -3.37 -12.78
CA LEU A 93 5.03 -4.68 -13.48
C LEU A 93 5.47 -4.68 -14.96
N SER A 94 5.93 -3.56 -15.52
CA SER A 94 6.39 -3.50 -16.91
C SER A 94 7.89 -3.77 -17.06
N ARG A 95 8.26 -4.17 -18.28
CA ARG A 95 9.61 -3.99 -18.83
C ARG A 95 9.50 -2.84 -19.85
N GLY A 96 9.50 -1.60 -19.34
CA GLY A 96 9.56 -0.38 -20.16
C GLY A 96 8.20 0.20 -20.57
N GLY A 97 8.12 1.52 -20.43
CA GLY A 97 7.15 2.45 -21.02
C GLY A 97 7.78 3.82 -20.97
#